data_AF-A0A3D4FR19-F1
#
_entry.id   AF-A0A3D4FR19-F1
#
_cell.length_a   1.000
_cell.length_b   1.000
_cell.length_c   1.000
_cell.angle_alpha   90.00
_cell.angle_beta   90.00
_cell.angle_gamma   90.00
#
_symmetry.space_group_name_H-M   'P 1'
#
loop_
_entity.id
_entity.type
_entity.pdbx_description
1 polymer ?
#
loop_
_entity_poly.entity_id
_entity_poly.type
_entity_poly.pdbx_seq_one_letter_code
_entity_poly.pdbx_strand_id
1 'polypeptide(L)' 'MENGRGRLRLDGTVYPVTVSRVMEPAELDQAWSARVQKLNQLDAPASQPPPPDAPRPDDWWSFRVEWRTS' A
#
# COMPACT_ATOMS: atom_id res chain seq x y z
N MET A 1 16.58 5.97 2.99
CA MET A 1 15.55 6.95 3.42
C MET A 1 15.93 7.40 4.81
N GLU A 2 16.49 8.59 4.98
CA GLU A 2 17.25 8.87 6.21
C GLU A 2 16.41 9.23 7.44
N ASN A 3 15.07 9.38 7.34
CA ASN A 3 14.23 9.61 8.53
C ASN A 3 12.78 9.09 8.44
N GLY A 4 12.41 8.39 7.35
CA GLY A 4 11.04 7.89 7.15
C GLY A 4 9.94 8.96 7.11
N ARG A 5 10.25 10.27 7.13
CA ARG A 5 9.23 11.33 7.15
C ARG A 5 8.65 11.57 5.76
N GLY A 6 7.33 11.65 5.66
CA GLY A 6 6.61 11.93 4.43
C GLY A 6 5.38 12.83 4.61
N ARG A 7 4.71 13.13 3.50
CA ARG A 7 3.41 13.83 3.46
C ARG A 7 2.45 13.03 2.59
N LEU A 8 1.27 12.72 3.11
CA LEU A 8 0.20 12.03 2.39
C LEU A 8 -0.91 13.05 2.09
N ARG A 9 -1.31 13.18 0.82
CA ARG A 9 -2.45 14.03 0.43
C ARG A 9 -3.65 13.16 0.08
N LEU A 10 -4.75 13.33 0.80
CA LEU A 10 -6.03 12.68 0.55
C LEU A 10 -7.11 13.76 0.47
N ASP A 11 -7.86 13.78 -0.64
CA ASP A 11 -8.96 14.74 -0.86
C ASP A 11 -8.61 16.19 -0.49
N GLY A 12 -7.47 16.68 -1.00
CA GLY A 12 -6.96 18.03 -0.72
C GLY A 12 -6.30 18.23 0.65
N THR A 13 -6.56 17.37 1.65
CA THR A 13 -5.97 17.46 2.99
C THR A 13 -4.58 16.81 3.02
N VAL A 14 -3.61 17.47 3.66
CA VAL A 14 -2.22 16.98 3.75
C VAL A 14 -1.88 16.55 5.17
N TYR A 15 -1.52 15.27 5.33
CA TYR A 15 -1.16 14.65 6.60
C TYR A 15 0.36 14.44 6.69
N PRO A 16 1.02 14.88 7.77
CA PRO A 16 2.38 14.45 8.07
C PRO A 16 2.37 12.96 8.45
N VAL A 17 3.26 12.18 7.85
CA VAL A 17 3.34 10.74 8.09
C VAL A 17 4.77 10.27 8.32
N THR A 18 4.91 9.12 8.94
CA THR A 18 6.08 8.25 8.89
C THR A 18 5.81 7.14 7.89
N VAL A 19 6.81 6.81 7.08
CA VAL A 19 6.80 5.79 6.03
C VAL A 19 7.97 4.85 6.32
N SER A 20 7.65 3.60 6.61
CA SER A 20 8.63 2.55 6.86
C SER A 20 8.42 1.39 5.89
N ARG A 21 9.52 0.75 5.52
CA ARG A 21 9.48 -0.39 4.62
C ARG A 21 8.96 -1.62 5.36
N VAL A 22 7.95 -2.30 4.81
CA VAL A 22 7.51 -3.61 5.34
C VAL A 22 8.43 -4.69 4.81
N MET A 23 8.95 -5.53 5.70
CA MET A 23 9.84 -6.64 5.39
C MET A 23 9.29 -8.01 5.82
N GLU A 24 8.28 -8.04 6.70
CA GLU A 24 7.65 -9.27 7.18
C GLU A 24 6.85 -9.94 6.03
N PRO A 25 7.20 -11.17 5.61
CA PRO A 25 6.55 -11.82 4.47
C PRO A 25 5.04 -11.96 4.63
N ALA A 26 4.55 -12.32 5.83
CA ALA A 26 3.13 -12.49 6.07
C ALA A 26 2.35 -11.17 5.92
N GLU A 27 2.93 -10.04 6.33
CA GLU A 27 2.32 -8.71 6.16
C GLU A 27 2.32 -8.28 4.68
N LEU A 28 3.38 -8.62 3.94
CA LEU A 28 3.43 -8.38 2.50
C LEU A 28 2.36 -9.18 1.74
N ASP A 29 2.17 -10.45 2.07
CA ASP A 29 1.17 -11.32 1.46
C ASP A 29 -0.25 -10.87 1.79
N GLN A 30 -0.50 -10.45 3.04
CA GLN A 30 -1.77 -9.86 3.45
C GLN A 30 -2.08 -8.57 2.66
N ALA A 31 -1.11 -7.67 2.54
CA ALA A 31 -1.27 -6.42 1.79
C ALA A 31 -1.54 -6.67 0.30
N TRP A 32 -0.87 -7.67 -0.29
CA TRP A 32 -1.11 -8.08 -1.66
C TRP A 32 -2.52 -8.66 -1.85
N SER A 33 -2.96 -9.57 -0.98
CA SER A 33 -4.31 -10.14 -1.03
C SER A 33 -5.39 -9.06 -0.94
N ALA A 34 -5.22 -8.10 -0.03
CA ALA A 34 -6.14 -6.95 0.08
C ALA A 34 -6.17 -6.09 -1.19
N ARG A 35 -5.02 -5.89 -1.86
CA ARG A 35 -4.96 -5.19 -3.16
C ARG A 35 -5.72 -5.94 -4.24
N VAL A 36 -5.50 -7.25 -4.38
CA VAL A 36 -6.19 -8.08 -5.37
C VAL A 36 -7.70 -8.02 -5.16
N GLN A 37 -8.17 -8.23 -3.92
CA GLN A 37 -9.58 -8.15 -3.58
C GLN A 37 -10.18 -6.77 -3.92
N LYS A 38 -9.52 -5.69 -3.47
CA LYS A 38 -9.99 -4.33 -3.72
C LYS A 38 -10.12 -4.04 -5.21
N LEU A 39 -9.10 -4.35 -6.01
CA LEU A 39 -9.12 -4.04 -7.44
C LEU A 39 -10.17 -4.84 -8.21
N ASN A 40 -10.43 -6.09 -7.81
CA ASN A 40 -11.46 -6.91 -8.44
C ASN A 40 -12.89 -6.50 -8.06
N GLN A 41 -13.08 -5.63 -7.07
CA GLN A 41 -14.39 -5.12 -6.63
C GLN A 41 -14.72 -3.73 -7.19
N LEU A 42 -13.79 -3.06 -7.86
CA LEU A 42 -14.03 -1.75 -8.44
C LEU A 42 -14.75 -1.89 -9.79
N ASP A 43 -15.82 -1.12 -10.00
CA ASP A 43 -16.53 -1.08 -11.29
C ASP A 43 -15.64 -0.53 -12.42
N ALA A 44 -14.73 0.38 -12.09
CA ALA A 44 -13.80 1.02 -13.01
C ALA A 44 -12.41 1.15 -12.37
N PRO A 45 -11.62 0.07 -12.31
CA PRO A 45 -10.29 0.12 -11.73
C PRO A 45 -9.33 0.92 -12.64
N ALA A 46 -8.47 1.74 -12.03
CA ALA A 46 -7.48 2.55 -12.76
C ALA A 46 -6.40 1.71 -13.49
N SER A 47 -6.34 0.40 -13.24
CA SER A 47 -5.44 -0.55 -13.89
C SER A 47 -6.11 -1.91 -13.90
N GLN A 48 -5.72 -2.79 -14.84
CA GLN A 48 -6.27 -4.13 -14.90
C GLN A 48 -6.06 -4.86 -13.56
N PRO A 49 -7.13 -5.40 -12.94
CA PRO A 49 -7.00 -6.14 -11.70
C PRO A 49 -6.21 -7.44 -11.96
N PRO A 50 -5.33 -7.86 -11.02
CA PRO A 50 -4.76 -9.20 -11.07
C PRO A 50 -5.86 -10.26 -10.92
N PRO A 51 -5.65 -11.50 -11.44
CA PRO A 51 -6.53 -12.63 -11.14
C PRO A 51 -6.75 -12.82 -9.62
N PRO A 52 -7.92 -13.32 -9.18
CA PRO A 52 -8.23 -13.49 -7.76
C PRO A 52 -7.20 -14.29 -6.95
N ASP A 53 -6.58 -15.30 -7.55
CA ASP A 53 -5.58 -16.18 -6.92
C ASP A 53 -4.13 -15.82 -7.31
N ALA A 54 -3.90 -14.62 -7.84
CA ALA A 54 -2.56 -14.21 -8.27
C ALA A 54 -1.58 -14.18 -7.08
N PRO A 55 -0.41 -14.84 -7.17
CA PRO A 55 0.60 -14.76 -6.12
C PRO A 55 1.20 -13.34 -6.07
N ARG A 56 1.75 -12.97 -4.90
CA ARG A 56 2.47 -11.70 -4.76
C ARG A 56 3.75 -11.74 -5.62
N PRO A 57 4.00 -10.73 -6.48
CA PRO A 57 5.28 -10.63 -7.20
C PRO A 57 6.47 -10.48 -6.25
N ASP A 58 7.63 -11.04 -6.62
CA ASP A 58 8.85 -10.98 -5.81
C ASP A 58 9.40 -9.54 -5.66
N ASP A 59 9.19 -8.71 -6.67
CA ASP A 59 9.56 -7.29 -6.71
C ASP A 59 8.50 -6.38 -6.07
N TRP A 60 7.43 -6.95 -5.49
CA TRP A 60 6.37 -6.18 -4.84
C TRP A 60 6.84 -5.50 -3.56
N TRP A 61 6.42 -4.24 -3.42
CA TRP A 61 6.89 -3.33 -2.39
C TRP A 61 5.74 -2.72 -1.59
N SER A 62 5.68 -3.01 -0.28
CA SER A 62 4.74 -2.37 0.65
C SER A 62 5.46 -1.44 1.64
N PHE A 63 4.73 -0.40 2.04
CA PHE A 63 5.18 0.54 3.05
C PHE A 63 4.08 0.74 4.09
N ARG A 64 4.47 0.75 5.35
CA ARG A 64 3.60 1.14 6.45
C ARG A 64 3.59 2.67 6.53
N VAL A 65 2.40 3.24 6.52
CA VAL A 65 2.18 4.68 6.57
C VAL A 65 1.41 5.01 7.83
N GLU A 66 2.04 5.77 8.72
CA GLU A 66 1.49 6.10 10.03
C GLU A 66 1.44 7.61 10.17
N TRP A 67 0.34 8.13 10.72
CA TRP A 67 0.27 9.54 11.07
C TRP A 67 1.32 9.87 12.13
N ARG A 68 1.94 11.04 12.02
CA ARG A 68 2.82 11.60 13.06
C ARG A 68 2.33 12.97 13.49
N THR A 69 2.45 13.28 14.77
CA THR A 69 2.32 14.67 15.23
C THR A 69 3.47 15.52 14.68
N SER A 70 3.14 16.76 14.30
CA SER A 70 4.07 17.72 13.68
C SER A 70 5.12 18.23 14.66
#